data_AF-A0A829H9I0-F1
#
_entry.id   AF-A0A829H9I0-F1
#
_cell.length_a   1.000
_cell.length_b   1.000
_cell.length_c   1.000
_cell.angle_alpha   90.00
_cell.angle_beta   90.00
_cell.angle_gamma   90.00
#
_symmetry.space_group_name_H-M   'P 1'
#
loop_
_entity.id
_entity.type
_entity.pdbx_description
1 polymer ?
#
loop_
_entity_poly.entity_id
_entity_poly.type
_entity_poly.pdbx_seq_one_letter_code
_entity_poly.pdbx_strand_id
1 'polypeptide(L)'
;MTLAENWIFVIFSLLFISIGLSTYTYYLRYRFKYNPMSLRRAFKSDATSPYRFGESSNPQISVLAHWAKIVLVGYALSAVATLGFLMIILTETISTGTIDNSLLAIGVFSFIIVLGIVSYAINQKKLTLQMKEYQLLKKTEEISKPIRKFFEGQTPSIGLRMLNLGIINLIFLWSVLFVLIAILAFPNFG
;
A
#
# COMPACT_ATOMS: atom_id res chain seq x y z
N MET A 1 -17.70 -27.34 17.04
CA MET A 1 -17.21 -26.41 16.01
C MET A 1 -16.17 -27.14 15.19
N THR A 2 -16.48 -27.40 13.93
CA THR A 2 -15.52 -27.98 12.99
C THR A 2 -14.39 -26.96 12.71
N LEU A 3 -13.18 -27.41 12.37
CA LEU A 3 -12.06 -26.50 12.11
C LEU A 3 -12.40 -25.56 10.94
N ALA A 4 -13.19 -26.03 9.96
CA ALA A 4 -13.74 -25.24 8.85
C ALA A 4 -14.63 -24.05 9.29
N GLU A 5 -15.45 -24.19 10.33
CA GLU A 5 -16.27 -23.09 10.87
C GLU A 5 -15.39 -21.97 11.46
N ASN A 6 -14.26 -22.33 12.08
CA ASN A 6 -13.32 -21.35 12.65
C ASN A 6 -12.64 -20.52 11.55
N TRP A 7 -12.34 -21.13 10.40
CA TRP A 7 -11.72 -20.43 9.26
C TRP A 7 -12.67 -19.45 8.57
N ILE A 8 -13.95 -19.80 8.45
CA ILE A 8 -14.98 -18.89 7.94
C ILE A 8 -15.09 -17.64 8.83
N PHE A 9 -15.08 -17.82 10.15
CA PHE A 9 -15.08 -16.71 11.11
C PHE A 9 -13.84 -15.80 10.96
N VAL A 10 -12.66 -16.39 10.71
CA VAL A 10 -11.42 -15.63 10.43
C VAL A 10 -11.56 -14.80 9.16
N ILE A 11 -12.06 -15.38 8.05
CA ILE A 11 -12.27 -14.67 6.79
C ILE A 11 -13.20 -13.47 6.99
N PHE A 12 -14.36 -13.67 7.63
CA PHE A 12 -15.31 -12.58 7.88
C PHE A 12 -14.74 -11.49 8.80
N SER A 13 -13.97 -11.88 9.81
CA SER A 13 -13.31 -10.92 10.72
C SER A 13 -12.30 -10.05 9.98
N LEU A 14 -11.46 -10.65 9.13
CA LEU A 14 -10.47 -9.93 8.32
C LEU A 14 -11.15 -8.98 7.32
N LEU A 15 -12.23 -9.42 6.66
CA LEU A 15 -13.03 -8.58 5.76
C LEU A 15 -13.69 -7.42 6.49
N PHE A 16 -14.26 -7.66 7.68
CA PHE A 16 -14.88 -6.60 8.49
C PHE A 16 -13.86 -5.52 8.88
N ILE A 17 -12.66 -5.93 9.32
CA ILE A 17 -11.56 -5.01 9.62
C ILE A 17 -11.15 -4.23 8.36
N SER A 18 -11.05 -4.90 7.21
CA SER A 18 -10.71 -4.26 5.94
C SER A 18 -11.73 -3.19 5.52
N ILE A 19 -13.02 -3.49 5.64
CA ILE A 19 -14.09 -2.53 5.36
C ILE A 19 -14.00 -1.34 6.33
N GLY A 20 -13.78 -1.59 7.62
CA GLY A 20 -13.59 -0.54 8.63
C GLY A 20 -12.42 0.39 8.31
N LEU A 21 -11.26 -0.18 7.93
CA LEU A 21 -10.07 0.57 7.52
C LEU A 21 -10.34 1.41 6.25
N SER A 22 -11.06 0.84 5.28
CA SER A 22 -11.44 1.54 4.05
C SER A 22 -12.36 2.73 4.33
N THR A 23 -13.41 2.52 5.13
CA THR A 23 -14.36 3.56 5.54
C THR A 23 -13.65 4.65 6.35
N TYR A 24 -12.74 4.28 7.24
CA TYR A 24 -11.95 5.25 8.00
C TYR A 24 -11.01 6.08 7.10
N THR A 25 -10.39 5.45 6.11
CA THR A 25 -9.57 6.14 5.11
C THR A 25 -10.41 7.13 4.30
N TYR A 26 -11.62 6.75 3.91
CA TYR A 26 -12.58 7.63 3.24
C TYR A 26 -13.00 8.81 4.13
N TYR A 27 -13.31 8.54 5.41
CA TYR A 27 -13.64 9.56 6.40
C TYR A 27 -12.50 10.58 6.57
N LEU A 28 -11.25 10.13 6.70
CA LEU A 28 -10.09 11.02 6.78
C LEU A 28 -9.97 11.89 5.52
N ARG A 29 -10.17 11.32 4.34
CA ARG A 29 -10.13 12.06 3.08
C ARG A 29 -11.18 13.17 3.04
N TYR A 30 -12.41 12.86 3.47
CA TYR A 30 -13.51 13.81 3.51
C TYR A 30 -13.30 14.90 4.56
N ARG A 31 -13.01 14.51 5.81
CA ARG A 31 -12.85 15.44 6.95
C ARG A 31 -11.73 16.44 6.73
N PHE A 32 -10.61 16.00 6.17
CA PHE A 32 -9.44 16.84 5.94
C PHE A 32 -9.37 17.43 4.54
N LYS A 33 -10.41 17.25 3.71
CA LYS A 33 -10.46 17.69 2.31
C LYS A 33 -9.18 17.32 1.54
N TYR A 34 -8.65 16.13 1.80
CA TYR A 34 -7.39 15.68 1.22
C TYR A 34 -7.61 15.32 -0.25
N ASN A 35 -7.09 16.17 -1.14
CA ASN A 35 -7.13 15.93 -2.58
C ASN A 35 -5.72 15.63 -3.10
N PRO A 36 -5.38 14.35 -3.39
CA PRO A 36 -4.07 13.99 -3.91
C PRO A 36 -3.79 14.64 -5.28
N MET A 37 -4.83 14.97 -6.06
CA MET A 37 -4.67 15.59 -7.38
C MET A 37 -4.29 17.07 -7.30
N SER A 38 -4.80 17.80 -6.29
CA SER A 38 -4.40 19.21 -6.08
C SER A 38 -2.97 19.30 -5.56
N LEU A 39 -2.58 18.36 -4.71
CA LEU A 39 -1.22 18.21 -4.21
C LEU A 39 -0.24 17.88 -5.34
N ARG A 40 -0.60 16.94 -6.22
CA ARG A 40 0.19 16.62 -7.41
C ARG A 40 0.46 17.84 -8.29
N ARG A 41 -0.54 18.70 -8.52
CA ARG A 41 -0.37 19.96 -9.26
C ARG A 41 0.55 20.93 -8.52
N ALA A 42 0.38 21.08 -7.19
CA ALA A 42 1.19 21.98 -6.38
C ALA A 42 2.68 21.63 -6.38
N PHE A 43 3.02 20.34 -6.42
CA PHE A 43 4.40 19.85 -6.45
C PHE A 43 4.94 19.59 -7.86
N LYS A 44 4.18 19.91 -8.93
CA LYS A 44 4.48 19.57 -10.33
C LYS A 44 4.96 18.11 -10.46
N SER A 45 4.29 17.18 -9.76
CA SER A 45 4.75 15.80 -9.66
C SER A 45 4.18 14.91 -10.77
N ASP A 46 5.01 13.99 -11.24
CA ASP A 46 4.63 13.00 -12.24
C ASP A 46 3.63 11.99 -11.66
N ALA A 47 2.96 11.23 -12.53
CA ALA A 47 1.96 10.22 -12.11
C ALA A 47 2.50 9.17 -11.14
N THR A 48 3.82 8.96 -11.15
CA THR A 48 4.51 7.87 -10.45
C THR A 48 5.29 8.28 -9.20
N SER A 49 5.38 9.58 -8.86
CA SER A 49 6.00 10.00 -7.59
C SER A 49 5.14 11.01 -6.83
N PRO A 50 4.72 10.71 -5.59
CA PRO A 50 4.07 11.70 -4.76
C PRO A 50 5.16 12.62 -4.17
N TYR A 51 4.99 13.93 -4.36
CA TYR A 51 5.77 15.03 -3.76
C TYR A 51 7.25 15.10 -4.16
N ARG A 52 7.67 16.12 -4.93
CA ARG A 52 9.06 16.30 -5.42
C ARG A 52 9.89 17.35 -4.67
N PHE A 53 9.41 17.82 -3.52
CA PHE A 53 10.13 18.84 -2.75
C PHE A 53 11.52 18.34 -2.32
N GLY A 54 12.56 19.15 -2.47
CA GLY A 54 13.92 18.79 -2.08
C GLY A 54 14.62 17.74 -2.97
N GLU A 55 13.99 17.25 -4.04
CA GLU A 55 14.61 16.22 -4.91
C GLU A 55 15.83 16.74 -5.69
N SER A 56 15.85 18.03 -6.05
CA SER A 56 16.98 18.65 -6.76
C SER A 56 18.11 19.10 -5.85
N SER A 57 17.80 19.40 -4.59
CA SER A 57 18.71 19.99 -3.61
C SER A 57 19.32 18.95 -2.66
N ASN A 58 18.67 17.80 -2.47
CA ASN A 58 19.12 16.76 -1.55
C ASN A 58 19.26 15.39 -2.23
N PRO A 59 20.49 14.86 -2.36
CA PRO A 59 20.74 13.60 -3.05
C PRO A 59 20.06 12.41 -2.35
N GLN A 60 19.86 12.46 -1.03
CA GLN A 60 19.17 11.39 -0.30
C GLN A 60 17.69 11.30 -0.71
N ILE A 61 17.01 12.44 -0.88
CA ILE A 61 15.61 12.47 -1.31
C ILE A 61 15.47 11.97 -2.74
N SER A 62 16.41 12.33 -3.62
CA SER A 62 16.46 11.85 -5.00
C SER A 62 16.59 10.32 -5.07
N VAL A 63 17.52 9.74 -4.30
CA VAL A 63 17.70 8.28 -4.22
C VAL A 63 16.42 7.59 -3.73
N LEU A 64 15.80 8.10 -2.65
CA LEU A 64 14.54 7.53 -2.16
C LEU A 64 13.39 7.67 -3.17
N ALA A 65 13.33 8.77 -3.92
CA ALA A 65 12.34 8.94 -4.97
C ALA A 65 12.52 7.94 -6.12
N HIS A 66 13.76 7.60 -6.46
CA HIS A 66 14.08 6.56 -7.45
C HIS A 66 13.63 5.17 -6.97
N TRP A 67 13.99 4.79 -5.74
CA TRP A 67 13.56 3.53 -5.15
C TRP A 67 12.04 3.42 -4.99
N ALA A 68 11.35 4.53 -4.66
CA ALA A 68 9.89 4.55 -4.58
C ALA A 68 9.24 4.18 -5.93
N LYS A 69 9.80 4.65 -7.05
CA LYS A 69 9.32 4.29 -8.40
C LYS A 69 9.54 2.82 -8.72
N ILE A 70 10.74 2.30 -8.44
CA ILE A 70 11.07 0.89 -8.68
C ILE A 70 10.13 -0.02 -7.88
N VAL A 71 9.96 0.27 -6.59
CA VAL A 71 9.11 -0.53 -5.70
C VAL A 71 7.65 -0.43 -6.11
N LEU A 72 7.18 0.74 -6.56
CA LEU A 72 5.81 0.88 -7.10
C LEU A 72 5.60 0.04 -8.37
N VAL A 73 6.57 0.01 -9.28
CA VAL A 73 6.53 -0.83 -10.49
C VAL A 73 6.53 -2.31 -10.12
N GLY A 74 7.42 -2.73 -9.22
CA GLY A 74 7.44 -4.10 -8.70
C GLY A 74 6.14 -4.49 -7.99
N TYR A 75 5.55 -3.56 -7.25
CA TYR A 75 4.26 -3.76 -6.59
C TYR A 75 3.10 -3.91 -7.60
N ALA A 76 3.07 -3.11 -8.67
CA ALA A 76 2.07 -3.26 -9.73
C ALA A 76 2.23 -4.58 -10.50
N LEU A 77 3.46 -4.96 -10.85
CA LEU A 77 3.78 -6.23 -11.51
C LEU A 77 3.39 -7.42 -10.63
N SER A 78 3.74 -7.38 -9.34
CA SER A 78 3.36 -8.44 -8.41
C SER A 78 1.84 -8.54 -8.27
N ALA A 79 1.10 -7.42 -8.23
CA ALA A 79 -0.36 -7.46 -8.18
C ALA A 79 -0.99 -8.17 -9.40
N VAL A 80 -0.47 -7.89 -10.60
CA VAL A 80 -0.89 -8.59 -11.83
C VAL A 80 -0.55 -10.08 -11.75
N ALA A 81 0.65 -10.43 -11.26
CA ALA A 81 1.04 -11.82 -11.08
C ALA A 81 0.13 -12.52 -10.06
N THR A 82 -0.23 -11.88 -8.95
CA THR A 82 -1.11 -12.47 -7.94
C THR A 82 -2.51 -12.73 -8.48
N LEU A 83 -3.04 -11.85 -9.34
CA LEU A 83 -4.30 -12.10 -10.05
C LEU A 83 -4.20 -13.30 -11.01
N GLY A 84 -3.11 -13.41 -11.75
CA GLY A 84 -2.86 -14.55 -12.64
C GLY A 84 -2.81 -15.88 -11.88
N PHE A 85 -2.09 -15.93 -10.77
CA PHE A 85 -2.02 -17.11 -9.91
C PHE A 85 -3.36 -17.47 -9.27
N LEU A 86 -4.18 -16.46 -8.92
CA LEU A 86 -5.52 -16.69 -8.41
C LEU A 86 -6.43 -17.36 -9.46
N MET A 87 -6.32 -16.95 -10.72
CA MET A 87 -7.04 -17.59 -11.82
C MET A 87 -6.58 -19.02 -12.10
N ILE A 88 -5.27 -19.28 -12.00
CA ILE A 88 -4.70 -20.64 -12.14
C ILE A 88 -5.26 -21.55 -11.04
N ILE A 89 -5.21 -21.12 -9.78
CA ILE A 89 -5.75 -21.89 -8.65
C ILE A 89 -7.24 -22.17 -8.81
N LEU A 90 -8.04 -21.17 -9.20
CA LEU A 90 -9.46 -21.34 -9.48
C LEU A 90 -9.70 -22.37 -10.58
N THR A 91 -8.90 -22.32 -11.65
CA THR A 91 -9.01 -23.25 -12.79
C THR A 91 -8.63 -24.67 -12.38
N GLU A 92 -7.55 -24.86 -11.63
CA GLU A 92 -7.14 -26.16 -11.07
C GLU A 92 -8.23 -26.73 -10.16
N THR A 93 -8.74 -25.91 -9.22
CA THR A 93 -9.80 -26.33 -8.30
C THR A 93 -11.06 -26.81 -9.04
N ILE A 94 -11.47 -26.10 -10.10
CA ILE A 94 -12.69 -26.44 -10.87
C ILE A 94 -12.45 -27.65 -11.79
N SER A 95 -11.26 -27.79 -12.37
CA SER A 95 -10.99 -28.79 -13.43
C SER A 95 -10.45 -30.11 -12.91
N THR A 96 -9.56 -30.10 -11.92
CA THR A 96 -8.90 -31.31 -11.40
C THR A 96 -9.33 -31.65 -9.97
N GLY A 97 -9.97 -30.71 -9.26
CA GLY A 97 -10.30 -30.88 -7.84
C GLY A 97 -9.07 -30.89 -6.92
N THR A 98 -7.89 -30.54 -7.44
CA THR A 98 -6.61 -30.45 -6.73
C THR A 98 -5.99 -29.06 -6.92
N ILE A 99 -5.05 -28.66 -6.05
CA ILE A 99 -4.29 -27.41 -6.17
C ILE A 99 -2.81 -27.73 -6.11
N ASP A 100 -2.23 -28.03 -7.27
CA ASP A 100 -0.85 -28.47 -7.39
C ASP A 100 0.12 -27.28 -7.28
N ASN A 101 -0.33 -26.06 -7.63
CA ASN A 101 0.48 -24.84 -7.61
C ASN A 101 0.36 -23.98 -6.33
N SER A 102 -0.14 -24.56 -5.24
CA SER A 102 -0.40 -23.87 -3.97
C SER A 102 0.85 -23.20 -3.35
N LEU A 103 2.01 -23.87 -3.36
CA LEU A 103 3.27 -23.35 -2.85
C LEU A 103 3.77 -22.11 -3.63
N LEU A 104 3.67 -22.15 -4.95
CA LEU A 104 4.05 -21.02 -5.81
C LEU A 104 3.13 -19.82 -5.57
N ALA A 105 1.83 -20.07 -5.43
CA ALA A 105 0.88 -19.02 -5.08
C ALA A 105 1.26 -18.37 -3.74
N ILE A 106 1.45 -19.16 -2.68
CA ILE A 106 1.86 -18.67 -1.34
C ILE A 106 3.12 -17.78 -1.44
N GLY A 107 4.12 -18.20 -2.24
CA GLY A 107 5.33 -17.41 -2.49
C GLY A 107 5.03 -16.04 -3.12
N VAL A 108 4.18 -16.00 -4.13
CA VAL A 108 3.78 -14.75 -4.82
C VAL A 108 2.95 -13.84 -3.91
N PHE A 109 2.01 -14.39 -3.14
CA PHE A 109 1.22 -13.66 -2.14
C PHE A 109 2.10 -13.07 -1.02
N SER A 110 3.13 -13.79 -0.59
CA SER A 110 4.08 -13.29 0.42
C SER A 110 4.94 -12.15 -0.13
N PHE A 111 5.37 -12.26 -1.40
CA PHE A 111 6.22 -11.28 -2.05
C PHE A 111 5.54 -9.91 -2.22
N ILE A 112 4.26 -9.88 -2.59
CA ILE A 112 3.51 -8.62 -2.73
C ILE A 112 3.34 -7.90 -1.39
N ILE A 113 3.19 -8.64 -0.28
CA ILE A 113 3.13 -8.08 1.07
C ILE A 113 4.44 -7.38 1.42
N VAL A 114 5.58 -8.04 1.17
CA VAL A 114 6.92 -7.47 1.42
C VAL A 114 7.12 -6.19 0.60
N LEU A 115 6.75 -6.19 -0.68
CA LEU A 115 6.84 -4.99 -1.52
C LEU A 115 5.97 -3.83 -1.00
N GLY A 116 4.77 -4.13 -0.49
CA GLY A 116 3.91 -3.15 0.16
C GLY A 116 4.58 -2.49 1.38
N ILE A 117 5.22 -3.28 2.24
CA ILE A 117 5.94 -2.80 3.44
C ILE A 117 7.16 -1.97 3.04
N VAL A 118 7.93 -2.40 2.05
CA VAL A 118 9.10 -1.65 1.56
C VAL A 118 8.66 -0.29 0.97
N SER A 119 7.56 -0.27 0.22
CA SER A 119 6.96 0.96 -0.33
C SER A 119 6.57 1.93 0.78
N TYR A 120 6.01 1.43 1.89
CA TYR A 120 5.70 2.21 3.07
C TYR A 120 6.95 2.89 3.64
N ALA A 121 7.97 2.09 3.92
CA ALA A 121 9.19 2.54 4.59
C ALA A 121 9.92 3.62 3.77
N ILE A 122 10.00 3.44 2.45
CA ILE A 122 10.60 4.43 1.53
C ILE A 122 9.79 5.73 1.56
N ASN A 123 8.47 5.67 1.42
CA ASN A 123 7.64 6.87 1.40
C ASN A 123 7.66 7.62 2.75
N GLN A 124 7.70 6.90 3.88
CA GLN A 124 7.85 7.50 5.21
C GLN A 124 9.19 8.20 5.39
N LYS A 125 10.29 7.54 5.01
CA LYS A 125 11.63 8.12 5.10
C LYS A 125 11.78 9.31 4.15
N LYS A 126 11.21 9.22 2.93
CA LYS A 126 11.20 10.33 1.96
C LYS A 126 10.47 11.55 2.55
N LEU A 127 9.24 11.39 3.04
CA LEU A 127 8.48 12.53 3.57
C LEU A 127 9.17 13.16 4.80
N THR A 128 9.78 12.35 5.65
CA THR A 128 10.53 12.85 6.82
C THR A 128 11.70 13.72 6.40
N LEU A 129 12.45 13.32 5.38
CA LEU A 129 13.55 14.12 4.83
C LEU A 129 13.02 15.42 4.18
N GLN A 130 11.93 15.33 3.42
CA GLN A 130 11.29 16.51 2.82
C GLN A 130 10.80 17.53 3.86
N MET A 131 10.26 17.06 4.99
CA MET A 131 9.87 17.94 6.10
C MET A 131 11.08 18.61 6.76
N LYS A 132 12.20 17.90 6.95
CA LYS A 132 13.44 18.49 7.48
C LYS A 132 13.98 19.57 6.56
N GLU A 133 14.03 19.28 5.26
CA GLU A 133 14.51 20.22 4.26
C GLU A 133 13.60 21.44 4.12
N TYR A 134 12.28 21.26 4.26
CA TYR A 134 11.34 22.38 4.31
C TYR A 134 11.63 23.32 5.48
N GLN A 135 11.92 22.80 6.68
CA GLN A 135 12.24 23.61 7.85
C GLN A 135 13.55 24.40 7.68
N LEU A 136 14.51 23.87 6.91
CA LEU A 136 15.74 24.56 6.58
C LEU A 136 15.48 25.69 5.57
N LEU A 137 14.81 25.37 4.46
CA LEU A 137 14.57 26.33 3.36
C LEU A 137 13.57 27.42 3.74
N LYS A 138 12.61 27.14 4.63
CA LYS A 138 11.65 28.16 5.12
C LYS A 138 12.34 29.36 5.76
N LYS A 139 13.56 29.19 6.29
CA LYS A 139 14.33 30.26 6.92
C LYS A 139 15.11 31.12 5.91
N THR A 140 15.28 30.63 4.67
CA THR A 140 16.26 31.17 3.73
C THR A 140 15.64 31.57 2.39
N GLU A 141 14.53 30.95 1.98
CA GLU A 141 13.92 31.15 0.66
C GLU A 141 12.42 31.46 0.72
N GLU A 142 11.94 32.21 -0.27
CA GLU A 142 10.50 32.39 -0.49
C GLU A 142 9.88 31.09 -1.05
N ILE A 143 9.34 30.27 -0.15
CA ILE A 143 8.61 29.07 -0.52
C ILE A 143 7.20 29.44 -1.00
N SER A 144 6.80 28.87 -2.15
CA SER A 144 5.46 29.05 -2.69
C SER A 144 4.35 28.73 -1.67
N LYS A 145 3.31 29.57 -1.63
CA LYS A 145 2.14 29.43 -0.74
C LYS A 145 1.54 28.00 -0.68
N PRO A 146 1.35 27.25 -1.78
CA PRO A 146 0.77 25.91 -1.71
C PRO A 146 1.69 24.87 -1.05
N ILE A 147 3.01 24.96 -1.24
CA ILE A 147 3.99 24.07 -0.60
C ILE A 147 4.07 24.39 0.90
N ARG A 148 4.05 25.67 1.25
CA ARG A 148 3.98 26.14 2.64
C ARG A 148 2.75 25.58 3.36
N LYS A 149 1.57 25.69 2.75
CA LYS A 149 0.30 25.17 3.29
C LYS A 149 0.29 23.64 3.43
N PHE A 150 1.03 22.92 2.59
CA PHE A 150 1.20 21.48 2.72
C PHE A 150 2.01 21.15 3.98
N PHE A 151 3.25 21.65 4.10
CA PHE A 151 4.16 21.28 5.19
C PHE A 151 3.79 21.87 6.55
N GLU A 152 3.19 23.06 6.59
CA GLU A 152 2.68 23.67 7.83
C GLU A 152 1.29 23.15 8.23
N GLY A 153 0.59 22.48 7.31
CA GLY A 153 -0.70 21.86 7.59
C GLY A 153 -0.58 20.46 8.19
N GLN A 154 -1.73 19.87 8.52
CA GLN A 154 -1.80 18.45 8.93
C GLN A 154 -1.66 17.47 7.74
N THR A 155 -1.70 17.99 6.50
CA THR A 155 -1.70 17.25 5.23
C THR A 155 -0.62 16.16 5.10
N PRO A 156 0.68 16.40 5.42
CA PRO A 156 1.72 15.37 5.36
C PRO A 156 1.48 14.23 6.36
N SER A 157 1.06 14.55 7.59
CA SER A 157 0.76 13.54 8.61
C SER A 157 -0.46 12.69 8.24
N ILE A 158 -1.49 13.32 7.66
CA ILE A 158 -2.70 12.64 7.19
C ILE A 158 -2.39 11.79 5.96
N GLY A 159 -1.55 12.29 5.05
CA GLY A 159 -1.04 11.55 3.90
C GLY A 159 -0.33 10.26 4.29
N LEU A 160 0.60 10.32 5.28
CA LEU A 160 1.24 9.11 5.83
C LEU A 160 0.25 8.18 6.50
N ARG A 161 -0.69 8.71 7.30
CA ARG A 161 -1.72 7.89 7.95
C ARG A 161 -2.58 7.15 6.93
N MET A 162 -3.02 7.81 5.87
CA MET A 162 -3.81 7.16 4.81
C MET A 162 -2.98 6.13 4.03
N LEU A 163 -1.70 6.40 3.79
CA LEU A 163 -0.80 5.44 3.14
C LEU A 163 -0.58 4.20 4.03
N ASN A 164 -0.37 4.38 5.34
CA ASN A 164 -0.29 3.29 6.31
C ASN A 164 -1.60 2.47 6.37
N LEU A 165 -2.74 3.16 6.50
CA LEU A 165 -4.05 2.52 6.52
C LEU A 165 -4.32 1.73 5.24
N GLY A 166 -3.92 2.27 4.07
CA GLY A 166 -4.02 1.57 2.80
C GLY A 166 -3.20 0.28 2.74
N ILE A 167 -1.97 0.30 3.26
CA ILE A 167 -1.09 -0.88 3.29
C ILE A 167 -1.60 -1.92 4.29
N ILE A 168 -2.00 -1.50 5.49
CA ILE A 168 -2.60 -2.40 6.48
C ILE A 168 -3.87 -3.05 5.93
N ASN A 169 -4.75 -2.25 5.33
CA ASN A 169 -5.97 -2.73 4.70
C ASN A 169 -5.69 -3.76 3.60
N LEU A 170 -4.68 -3.50 2.78
CA LEU A 170 -4.24 -4.40 1.74
C LEU A 170 -3.69 -5.71 2.31
N ILE A 171 -2.92 -5.66 3.40
CA ILE A 171 -2.45 -6.87 4.11
C ILE A 171 -3.64 -7.71 4.55
N PHE A 172 -4.67 -7.10 5.15
CA PHE A 172 -5.88 -7.82 5.55
C PHE A 172 -6.59 -8.50 4.36
N LEU A 173 -6.72 -7.81 3.22
CA LEU A 173 -7.30 -8.38 1.99
C LEU A 173 -6.48 -9.55 1.44
N TRP A 174 -5.14 -9.43 1.43
CA TRP A 174 -4.27 -10.52 1.00
C TRP A 174 -4.25 -11.69 1.97
N SER A 175 -4.38 -11.45 3.28
CA SER A 175 -4.54 -12.51 4.28
C SER A 175 -5.83 -13.31 4.09
N VAL A 176 -6.93 -12.67 3.69
CA VAL A 176 -8.17 -13.37 3.32
C VAL A 176 -7.94 -14.31 2.14
N LEU A 177 -7.29 -13.81 1.09
CA LEU A 177 -6.96 -14.61 -0.09
C LEU A 177 -6.04 -15.78 0.23
N PHE A 178 -5.04 -15.57 1.09
CA PHE A 178 -4.17 -16.63 1.57
C PHE A 178 -4.95 -17.72 2.33
N VAL A 179 -5.81 -17.34 3.27
CA VAL A 179 -6.62 -18.28 4.05
C VAL A 179 -7.57 -19.07 3.14
N LEU A 180 -8.19 -18.43 2.16
CA LEU A 180 -9.03 -19.10 1.16
C LEU A 180 -8.25 -20.16 0.37
N ILE A 181 -7.05 -19.84 -0.09
CA ILE A 181 -6.19 -20.79 -0.81
C ILE A 181 -5.75 -21.93 0.09
N ALA A 182 -5.41 -21.65 1.35
CA ALA A 182 -5.00 -22.68 2.30
C ALA A 182 -6.13 -23.69 2.58
N ILE A 183 -7.37 -23.23 2.73
CA ILE A 183 -8.54 -24.11 2.90
C ILE A 183 -8.77 -24.96 1.66
N LEU A 184 -8.65 -24.38 0.46
CA LEU A 184 -8.89 -25.10 -0.79
C LEU A 184 -7.76 -26.09 -1.12
N ALA A 185 -6.51 -25.78 -0.75
CA ALA A 185 -5.33 -26.56 -1.13
C ALA A 185 -5.02 -27.70 -0.16
N PHE A 186 -5.40 -27.55 1.11
CA PHE A 186 -5.16 -28.55 2.14
C PHE A 186 -6.48 -29.09 2.68
N PRO A 187 -7.01 -30.21 2.14
CA PRO A 187 -8.29 -30.77 2.58
C PRO A 187 -8.29 -31.22 4.06
N ASN A 188 -7.13 -31.37 4.70
CA ASN A 188 -6.96 -31.69 6.12
C ASN A 188 -6.74 -30.45 7.02
N PHE A 189 -6.94 -29.22 6.51
CA PHE A 189 -6.99 -28.00 7.34
C PHE A 189 -8.38 -27.75 7.96
N GLY A 190 -9.27 -28.76 7.91
CA GLY A 190 -10.66 -28.82 8.40
C GLY A 190 -10.89 -29.83 9.52
#